data_AF-A0A962T5U6-F1
#
_entry.id   AF-A0A962T5U6-F1
#
_cell.length_a   1.000
_cell.length_b   1.000
_cell.length_c   1.000
_cell.angle_alpha   90.00
_cell.angle_beta   90.00
_cell.angle_gamma   90.00
#
_symmetry.space_group_name_H-M   'P 1'
#
loop_
_entity.id
_entity.type
_entity.pdbx_description
1 polymer ?
#
loop_
_entity_poly.entity_id
_entity_poly.type
_entity_poly.pdbx_seq_one_letter_code
_entity_poly.pdbx_strand_id
1 'polypeptide(L)'
;MLKTLYGKLALALTMLLVAIGLSYGLISHSLTQRYLQEAQQGFNRDLARNLVADQGLVAGGQLDLKALKTTFMRYMTINPSIEIYLLDGNGTILAYSAE
;
A
#
# COMPACT_ATOMS: atom_id res chain seq x y z
N MET A 1 31.38 34.92 20.73
CA MET A 1 31.63 33.47 20.89
C MET A 1 31.77 32.73 19.55
N LEU A 2 31.00 33.03 18.50
CA LEU A 2 31.10 32.36 17.18
C LEU A 2 32.35 32.73 16.33
N LYS A 3 33.12 33.75 16.72
CA LYS A 3 34.33 34.19 15.97
C LYS A 3 35.60 33.39 16.33
N THR A 4 35.56 32.54 17.35
CA THR A 4 36.70 31.69 17.75
C THR A 4 36.76 30.43 16.89
N LEU A 5 37.95 29.83 16.77
CA LEU A 5 38.14 28.57 16.03
C LEU A 5 37.20 27.46 16.54
N TYR A 6 37.08 27.34 17.87
CA TYR A 6 36.16 26.40 18.53
C TYR A 6 34.70 26.65 18.18
N GLY A 7 34.26 27.92 18.12
CA GLY A 7 32.89 28.27 17.75
C GLY A 7 32.55 27.89 16.30
N LYS A 8 33.49 28.08 15.38
CA LYS A 8 33.33 27.66 13.97
C LYS A 8 33.27 26.14 13.85
N LEU A 9 34.13 25.42 14.56
CA LEU A 9 34.16 23.96 14.54
C LEU A 9 32.88 23.36 15.14
N ALA A 10 32.41 23.90 16.27
CA ALA A 10 31.16 23.47 16.89
C ALA A 10 29.98 23.68 15.93
N LEU A 11 29.88 24.85 15.30
CA LEU A 11 28.80 25.16 14.35
C LEU A 11 28.86 24.26 13.10
N ALA A 12 30.05 23.98 12.57
CA ALA A 12 30.22 23.04 11.45
C ALA A 12 29.79 21.61 11.82
N LEU A 13 30.18 21.12 13.01
CA LEU A 13 29.77 19.82 13.52
C LEU A 13 28.24 19.76 13.74
N THR A 14 27.64 20.81 14.28
CA THR A 14 26.18 20.88 14.46
C THR A 14 25.45 20.84 13.12
N MET A 15 25.89 21.62 12.12
CA MET A 15 25.26 21.60 10.80
C MET A 15 25.42 20.24 10.11
N LEU A 16 26.59 19.61 10.24
CA LEU A 16 26.82 18.28 9.69
C LEU A 16 25.93 17.24 10.36
N LEU A 17 25.78 17.29 11.68
CA LEU A 17 24.89 16.39 12.42
C LEU A 17 23.42 16.57 11.99
N VAL A 18 22.97 17.82 11.85
CA VAL A 18 21.60 18.13 11.37
C VAL A 18 21.41 17.62 9.94
N ALA A 19 22.37 17.82 9.05
CA ALA A 19 22.29 17.35 7.66
C ALA A 19 22.21 15.81 7.59
N ILE A 20 22.99 15.10 8.42
CA ILE A 20 22.92 13.63 8.52
C ILE A 20 21.57 13.19 9.08
N GLY A 21 21.09 13.81 10.15
CA GLY A 21 19.79 13.48 10.74
C GLY A 21 18.62 13.68 9.76
N LEU A 22 18.62 14.80 9.04
CA LEU A 22 17.59 15.11 8.03
C LEU A 22 17.64 14.14 6.86
N SER A 23 18.83 13.89 6.30
CA SER A 23 18.98 12.94 5.19
C SER A 23 18.54 11.53 5.59
N TYR A 24 18.97 11.04 6.76
CA TYR A 24 18.53 9.76 7.28
C TYR A 24 17.01 9.70 7.48
N GLY A 25 16.41 10.75 8.05
CA GLY A 25 14.96 10.83 8.26
C GLY A 25 14.18 10.77 6.95
N LEU A 26 14.58 11.56 5.95
CA LEU A 26 13.93 11.60 4.63
C LEU A 26 14.06 10.27 3.88
N ILE A 27 15.25 9.67 3.90
CA ILE A 27 15.50 8.36 3.26
C ILE A 27 14.65 7.29 3.94
N SER A 28 14.71 7.21 5.27
CA SER A 28 13.97 6.21 6.05
C SER A 28 12.47 6.33 5.81
N HIS A 29 11.92 7.55 5.87
CA HIS A 29 10.51 7.79 5.59
C HIS A 29 10.11 7.32 4.19
N SER A 30 10.91 7.68 3.18
CA SER A 30 10.66 7.30 1.78
C SER A 30 10.71 5.77 1.58
N LEU A 31 11.67 5.10 2.21
CA LEU A 31 11.81 3.64 2.17
C LEU A 31 10.62 2.95 2.84
N THR A 32 10.22 3.40 4.03
CA THR A 32 9.07 2.84 4.73
C THR A 32 7.79 2.98 3.92
N GLN A 33 7.55 4.15 3.32
CA GLN A 33 6.37 4.36 2.47
C GLN A 33 6.34 3.40 1.28
N ARG A 34 7.47 3.26 0.57
CA ARG A 34 7.59 2.33 -0.56
C ARG A 34 7.38 0.88 -0.13
N TYR A 35 7.99 0.47 0.97
CA TYR A 35 7.83 -0.88 1.52
C TYR A 35 6.38 -1.19 1.86
N LEU A 36 5.67 -0.27 2.52
CA LEU A 36 4.26 -0.44 2.85
C LEU A 36 3.39 -0.52 1.58
N GLN A 37 3.68 0.29 0.57
CA GLN A 37 2.98 0.23 -0.72
C GLN A 37 3.21 -1.11 -1.42
N GLU A 38 4.44 -1.60 -1.47
CA GLU A 38 4.77 -2.90 -2.06
C GLU A 38 4.10 -4.06 -1.30
N ALA A 39 4.12 -4.02 0.03
CA ALA A 39 3.43 -5.01 0.86
C ALA A 39 1.92 -5.01 0.62
N GLN A 40 1.29 -3.83 0.54
CA GLN A 40 -0.14 -3.70 0.24
C GLN A 40 -0.48 -4.19 -1.16
N GLN A 41 0.35 -3.87 -2.17
CA GLN A 41 0.16 -4.37 -3.53
C GLN A 41 0.31 -5.89 -3.61
N GLY A 42 1.28 -6.45 -2.88
CA GLY A 42 1.45 -7.90 -2.74
C GLY A 42 0.21 -8.55 -2.14
N PHE A 43 -0.30 -8.00 -1.03
CA PHE A 43 -1.53 -8.48 -0.39
C PHE A 43 -2.73 -8.42 -1.34
N ASN A 44 -2.94 -7.29 -2.02
CA ASN A 44 -4.04 -7.11 -2.96
C ASN A 44 -3.97 -8.10 -4.14
N ARG A 45 -2.76 -8.34 -4.68
CA ARG A 45 -2.54 -9.32 -5.75
C ARG A 45 -2.84 -10.74 -5.28
N ASP A 46 -2.36 -11.11 -4.10
CA ASP A 46 -2.55 -12.45 -3.56
C ASP A 46 -4.02 -12.67 -3.19
N LEU A 47 -4.71 -11.65 -2.68
CA LEU A 47 -6.16 -11.64 -2.47
C LEU A 47 -6.92 -11.87 -3.79
N ALA A 48 -6.61 -11.11 -4.84
CA ALA A 48 -7.24 -11.28 -6.16
C ALA A 48 -7.00 -12.68 -6.74
N ARG A 49 -5.78 -13.21 -6.59
CA ARG A 49 -5.45 -14.58 -7.04
C ARG A 49 -6.25 -15.63 -6.30
N ASN A 50 -6.32 -15.54 -4.97
CA ASN A 50 -7.04 -16.50 -4.14
C ASN A 50 -8.56 -16.43 -4.39
N LEU A 51 -9.07 -15.22 -4.63
CA LEU A 51 -10.46 -15.00 -4.99
C LEU A 51 -10.83 -15.69 -6.31
N VAL A 52 -10.02 -15.54 -7.37
CA VAL A 52 -10.29 -16.21 -8.66
C VAL A 52 -10.11 -17.74 -8.58
N ALA A 53 -9.20 -18.21 -7.74
CA ALA A 53 -8.96 -19.65 -7.54
C ALA A 53 -10.07 -20.36 -6.75
N ASP A 54 -10.93 -19.62 -6.05
CA ASP A 54 -12.02 -20.20 -5.27
C ASP A 54 -13.13 -20.70 -6.21
N GLN A 55 -13.36 -22.03 -6.20
CA GLN A 55 -14.15 -22.76 -7.20
C GLN A 55 -15.62 -22.34 -7.29
N GLY A 56 -16.13 -21.58 -6.30
CA GLY A 56 -17.49 -21.06 -6.28
C GLY A 56 -17.72 -19.78 -7.10
N LEU A 57 -16.65 -19.14 -7.59
CA LEU A 57 -16.77 -17.85 -8.31
C LEU A 57 -16.73 -18.00 -9.83
N VAL A 58 -16.14 -19.09 -10.34
CA VAL A 58 -16.04 -19.38 -11.78
C VAL A 58 -16.80 -20.66 -12.06
N ALA A 59 -18.12 -20.56 -12.27
CA ALA A 59 -18.93 -21.68 -12.70
C ALA A 59 -18.98 -21.72 -14.24
N GLY A 60 -18.34 -22.73 -14.85
CA GLY A 60 -18.43 -22.95 -16.30
C GLY A 60 -17.77 -21.86 -17.17
N GLY A 61 -16.81 -21.11 -16.64
CA GLY A 61 -16.11 -20.05 -17.37
C GLY A 61 -16.81 -18.68 -17.33
N GLN A 62 -17.91 -18.54 -16.59
CA GLN A 62 -18.54 -17.26 -16.28
C GLN A 62 -18.47 -16.98 -14.77
N LEU A 63 -18.27 -15.71 -14.43
CA LEU A 63 -18.13 -15.26 -13.04
C LEU A 63 -19.52 -15.12 -12.41
N ASP A 64 -19.82 -15.85 -11.33
CA ASP A 64 -21.08 -15.70 -10.60
C ASP A 64 -21.01 -14.42 -9.74
N LEU A 65 -21.55 -13.33 -10.28
CA LEU A 65 -21.59 -12.02 -9.65
C LEU A 65 -22.31 -12.01 -8.30
N LYS A 66 -23.25 -12.92 -8.05
CA LYS A 66 -24.03 -12.98 -6.80
C LYS A 66 -23.23 -13.69 -5.70
N ALA A 67 -22.55 -14.78 -6.05
CA ALA A 67 -21.60 -15.44 -5.15
C ALA A 67 -20.42 -14.51 -4.83
N LEU A 68 -19.92 -13.78 -5.85
CA LEU A 68 -18.86 -12.78 -5.72
C LEU A 68 -19.21 -11.70 -4.71
N LYS A 69 -20.39 -11.08 -4.86
CA LYS A 69 -20.85 -10.03 -3.94
C LYS A 69 -20.97 -10.53 -2.49
N THR A 70 -21.45 -11.75 -2.30
CA THR A 70 -21.57 -12.36 -0.97
C THR A 70 -20.20 -12.60 -0.33
N THR A 71 -19.24 -13.08 -1.12
CA THR A 71 -17.85 -13.26 -0.68
C THR A 71 -17.19 -11.90 -0.37
N PHE A 72 -17.44 -10.87 -1.18
CA PHE A 72 -16.91 -9.52 -0.97
C PHE A 72 -17.40 -8.91 0.34
N MET A 73 -18.70 -9.00 0.64
CA MET A 73 -19.24 -8.52 1.91
C MET A 73 -18.58 -9.23 3.10
N ARG A 74 -18.33 -10.54 3.01
CA ARG A 74 -17.68 -11.29 4.09
C ARG A 74 -16.24 -10.82 4.34
N TYR A 75 -15.49 -10.50 3.29
CA TYR A 75 -14.15 -9.95 3.42
C TYR A 75 -14.16 -8.53 3.99
N MET A 76 -15.11 -7.67 3.60
CA MET A 76 -15.26 -6.32 4.16
C MET A 76 -15.66 -6.34 5.65
N THR A 77 -16.44 -7.33 6.12
CA THR A 77 -16.70 -7.50 7.55
C THR A 77 -15.42 -7.77 8.35
N ILE A 78 -14.45 -8.48 7.76
CA ILE A 78 -13.17 -8.81 8.41
C ILE A 78 -12.19 -7.63 8.32
N ASN A 79 -12.14 -6.96 7.17
CA ASN A 79 -11.31 -5.79 6.95
C ASN A 79 -12.07 -4.77 6.08
N PRO A 80 -12.69 -3.74 6.70
CA PRO A 80 -13.51 -2.76 5.99
C PRO A 80 -12.69 -1.85 5.06
N SER A 81 -11.36 -1.84 5.18
CA SER A 81 -10.48 -1.09 4.28
C SER A 81 -10.25 -1.77 2.93
N ILE A 82 -10.79 -2.97 2.71
CA ILE A 82 -10.66 -3.68 1.44
C ILE A 82 -11.79 -3.23 0.49
N GLU A 83 -11.39 -2.67 -0.64
CA GLU A 83 -12.28 -2.38 -1.77
C GLU A 83 -12.01 -3.36 -2.91
N ILE A 84 -13.06 -3.91 -3.51
CA ILE A 84 -12.92 -4.88 -4.61
C ILE A 84 -13.73 -4.42 -5.82
N TYR A 85 -13.06 -4.38 -6.97
CA TYR A 85 -13.62 -3.98 -8.26
C TYR A 85 -13.45 -5.12 -9.27
N LEU A 86 -14.53 -5.48 -9.96
CA LEU A 86 -14.50 -6.36 -11.12
C LEU A 86 -14.44 -5.51 -12.38
N LEU A 87 -13.43 -5.72 -13.20
CA LEU A 87 -13.22 -4.99 -14.45
C LEU A 87 -13.43 -5.92 -15.67
N ASP A 88 -13.87 -5.35 -16.79
CA ASP A 88 -13.75 -5.99 -18.10
C ASP A 88 -12.32 -5.81 -18.68
N GLY A 89 -12.04 -6.45 -19.82
CA GLY A 89 -10.73 -6.33 -20.49
C GLY A 89 -10.37 -4.92 -20.99
N ASN A 90 -11.33 -3.99 -21.02
CA ASN A 90 -11.14 -2.59 -21.37
C ASN A 90 -10.98 -1.68 -20.15
N GLY A 91 -11.08 -2.22 -18.92
CA GLY A 91 -11.00 -1.48 -17.67
C GLY A 91 -12.34 -0.91 -17.18
N THR A 92 -13.46 -1.28 -17.78
CA THR A 92 -14.80 -0.87 -17.32
C THR A 92 -15.18 -1.62 -16.07
N ILE A 93 -15.68 -0.93 -15.03
CA ILE A 93 -16.17 -1.56 -13.81
C ILE A 93 -17.50 -2.28 -14.09
N LEU A 94 -17.52 -3.60 -13.95
CA LEU A 94 -18.70 -4.45 -14.11
C LEU A 94 -19.44 -4.67 -12.79
N ALA A 95 -18.72 -4.72 -11.67
CA ALA A 95 -19.26 -4.84 -10.32
C ALA A 95 -18.25 -4.29 -9.30
N TYR A 96 -18.73 -3.78 -8.17
CA TYR A 96 -17.87 -3.28 -7.11
C TYR A 96 -18.47 -3.55 -5.72
N SER A 97 -17.59 -3.61 -4.73
CA SER A 97 -17.93 -3.59 -3.30
C SER A 97 -16.96 -2.60 -2.64
N ALA A 98 -17.41 -1.36 -2.55
CA ALA A 98 -16.74 -0.21 -1.96
C ALA A 98 -17.82 0.65 -1.29
N GLU A 99 -17.49 1.34 -0.19
CA GLU A 99 -18.38 2.33 0.46
C GLU A 99 -18.36 3.67 -0.28
#